data_AF-A0A9E3K1X4-F1
#
_entry.id   AF-A0A9E3K1X4-F1
#
_cell.length_a   1.000
_cell.length_b   1.000
_cell.length_c   1.000
_cell.angle_alpha   90.00
_cell.angle_beta   90.00
_cell.angle_gamma   90.00
#
_symmetry.space_group_name_H-M   'P 1'
#
loop_
_entity.id
_entity.type
_entity.pdbx_description
1 polymer ?
#
loop_
_entity_poly.entity_id
_entity_poly.type
_entity_poly.pdbx_seq_one_letter_code
_entity_poly.pdbx_strand_id
1 'polypeptide(L)'
;MKRHFCTCALTALTLLSSQAASARQAAPAPSARRVVVPGLKNQSDWFKAESEHFVVYSDTSRHNVFQLLNNMERLDFMLRAYTKPYL
;
A
#
# COMPACT_ATOMS: atom_id res chain seq x y z
N MET A 1 -21.31 49.92 16.66
CA MET A 1 -22.36 48.99 16.18
C MET A 1 -22.38 49.02 14.65
N LYS A 2 -22.02 47.91 14.00
CA LYS A 2 -22.57 47.33 12.76
C LYS A 2 -21.61 46.22 12.32
N ARG A 3 -22.07 44.98 12.50
CA ARG A 3 -21.41 43.73 12.12
C ARG A 3 -21.77 43.44 10.67
N HIS A 4 -20.79 43.12 9.83
CA HIS A 4 -21.04 42.30 8.64
C HIS A 4 -19.99 41.18 8.61
N PHE A 5 -20.50 40.01 8.98
CA PHE A 5 -19.91 38.70 8.82
C PHE A 5 -19.77 38.34 7.34
N CYS A 6 -18.94 37.31 7.11
CA CYS A 6 -19.05 36.39 5.98
C CYS A 6 -18.33 36.84 4.70
N THR A 7 -17.07 36.40 4.54
CA THR A 7 -16.59 35.55 3.43
C THR A 7 -15.07 35.63 3.35
N CYS A 8 -14.37 34.70 3.98
CA CYS A 8 -12.99 34.31 3.60
C CYS A 8 -12.56 33.03 4.33
N ALA A 9 -13.48 32.10 4.59
CA ALA A 9 -13.17 30.79 5.15
C ALA A 9 -12.89 29.76 4.04
N LEU A 10 -12.07 30.15 3.04
CA LEU A 10 -11.74 29.32 1.87
C LEU A 10 -10.23 29.32 1.58
N THR A 11 -9.41 29.43 2.64
CA THR A 11 -7.95 29.20 2.59
C THR A 11 -7.56 28.04 3.52
N ALA A 12 -8.43 27.05 3.64
CA ALA A 12 -8.07 25.72 4.13
C ALA A 12 -7.83 24.83 2.90
N LEU A 13 -6.81 23.99 2.96
CA LEU A 13 -6.56 22.85 2.06
C LEU A 13 -5.62 23.02 0.84
N THR A 14 -4.60 23.88 0.88
CA THR A 14 -3.52 23.84 -0.14
C THR A 14 -2.09 23.80 0.41
N LEU A 15 -1.88 23.80 1.73
CA LEU A 15 -0.54 23.85 2.34
C LEU A 15 0.03 22.51 2.82
N LEU A 16 -0.62 21.36 2.54
CA LEU A 16 -0.18 20.05 3.05
C LEU A 16 0.40 19.07 2.01
N SER A 17 0.60 19.48 0.76
CA SER A 17 1.03 18.58 -0.33
C SER A 17 2.52 18.63 -0.68
N SER A 18 3.37 19.19 0.19
CA SER A 18 4.82 19.26 -0.05
C SER A 18 5.64 18.50 1.00
N GLN A 19 5.30 17.24 1.27
CA GLN A 19 6.29 16.30 1.79
C GLN A 19 6.82 15.48 0.62
N ALA A 20 7.84 16.04 -0.04
CA ALA A 20 8.72 15.27 -0.91
C ALA A 20 9.43 14.25 0.00
N ALA A 21 8.94 13.02 0.01
CA ALA A 21 9.66 11.89 0.57
C ALA A 21 11.01 11.81 -0.14
N SER A 22 12.06 12.30 0.51
CA SER A 22 13.42 12.05 0.07
C SER A 22 13.63 10.54 0.21
N ALA A 23 13.52 9.84 -0.91
CA ALA A 23 13.89 8.44 -1.01
C ALA A 23 15.40 8.36 -0.70
N ARG A 24 15.73 8.05 0.56
CA ARG A 24 17.09 7.77 0.99
C ARG A 24 17.49 6.50 0.24
N GLN A 25 18.36 6.60 -0.77
CA GLN A 25 18.95 5.44 -1.42
C GLN A 25 19.66 4.61 -0.34
N ALA A 26 18.99 3.55 0.13
CA ALA A 26 19.59 2.54 0.96
C ALA A 26 20.59 1.77 0.10
N ALA A 27 21.77 1.52 0.66
CA ALA A 27 22.80 0.68 0.05
C ALA A 27 22.22 -0.65 -0.45
N PRO A 28 22.76 -1.23 -1.54
CA PRO A 28 22.19 -2.43 -2.14
C PRO A 28 22.15 -3.56 -1.12
N ALA A 29 20.94 -4.07 -0.84
CA ALA A 29 20.75 -5.25 -0.03
C ALA A 29 21.47 -6.46 -0.68
N PRO A 30 22.07 -7.38 0.11
CA PRO A 30 22.74 -8.55 -0.44
C PRO A 30 21.74 -9.36 -1.27
N SER A 31 22.14 -9.67 -2.51
CA SER A 31 21.30 -10.29 -3.52
C SER A 31 20.63 -11.56 -3.01
N ALA A 32 19.30 -11.53 -2.89
CA ALA A 32 18.50 -12.70 -2.57
C ALA A 32 18.86 -13.84 -3.55
N ARG A 33 19.14 -15.03 -3.00
CA ARG A 33 19.57 -16.21 -3.74
C ARG A 33 18.52 -16.59 -4.79
N ARG A 34 18.79 -16.23 -6.04
CA ARG A 34 17.93 -16.52 -7.20
C ARG A 34 18.15 -17.96 -7.65
N VAL A 35 17.17 -18.82 -7.42
CA VAL A 35 17.18 -20.20 -7.92
C VAL A 35 16.80 -20.16 -9.41
N VAL A 36 17.78 -20.40 -10.29
CA VAL A 36 17.57 -20.48 -11.74
C VAL A 36 17.18 -21.91 -12.08
N VAL A 37 15.92 -22.12 -12.47
CA VAL A 37 15.45 -23.40 -13.03
C VAL A 37 15.71 -23.37 -14.53
N PRO A 38 16.52 -24.29 -15.10
CA PRO A 38 16.82 -24.29 -16.53
C PRO A 38 15.56 -24.62 -17.34
N GLY A 39 15.13 -23.71 -18.24
CA GLY A 39 14.05 -23.99 -19.20
C GLY A 39 13.08 -22.85 -19.48
N LEU A 40 12.99 -21.82 -18.62
CA LEU A 40 12.11 -20.66 -18.87
C LEU A 40 12.86 -19.54 -19.61
N LYS A 41 12.60 -19.43 -20.92
CA LYS A 41 13.02 -18.30 -21.75
C LYS A 41 12.11 -17.10 -21.38
N ASN A 42 12.66 -16.13 -20.65
CA ASN A 42 12.00 -14.94 -20.09
C ASN A 42 11.18 -15.21 -18.82
N GLN A 43 11.84 -15.17 -17.67
CA GLN A 43 11.16 -15.06 -16.38
C GLN A 43 10.52 -13.67 -16.31
N SER A 44 9.19 -13.60 -16.22
CA SER A 44 8.50 -12.33 -15.97
C SER A 44 8.90 -11.80 -14.60
N ASP A 45 9.12 -10.48 -14.49
CA ASP A 45 9.35 -9.82 -13.20
C ASP A 45 8.10 -9.87 -12.30
N TRP A 46 6.94 -10.16 -12.90
CA TRP A 46 5.69 -10.37 -12.19
C TRP A 46 5.71 -11.67 -11.39
N PHE A 47 5.36 -11.58 -10.11
CA PHE A 47 5.12 -12.72 -9.25
C PHE A 47 3.71 -12.67 -8.66
N LYS A 48 3.23 -13.86 -8.30
CA LYS A 48 1.99 -14.06 -7.54
C LYS A 48 2.33 -14.09 -6.04
N ALA A 49 1.55 -13.35 -5.25
CA ALA A 49 1.54 -13.41 -3.80
C ALA A 49 0.12 -13.69 -3.33
N GLU A 50 0.00 -14.55 -2.32
CA GLU A 50 -1.28 -15.11 -1.90
C GLU A 50 -1.40 -15.03 -0.37
N SER A 51 -2.59 -14.69 0.09
CA SER A 51 -3.06 -14.82 1.46
C SER A 51 -4.36 -15.64 1.46
N GLU A 52 -5.02 -15.77 2.62
CA GLU A 52 -6.22 -16.59 2.73
C GLU A 52 -7.39 -16.05 1.88
N HIS A 53 -7.57 -14.73 1.85
CA HIS A 53 -8.70 -14.08 1.16
C HIS A 53 -8.28 -13.29 -0.09
N PHE A 54 -6.99 -13.06 -0.31
CA PHE A 54 -6.51 -12.21 -1.39
C PHE A 54 -5.39 -12.85 -2.22
N VAL A 55 -5.40 -12.53 -3.51
CA VAL A 55 -4.33 -12.89 -4.45
C VAL A 55 -3.90 -11.62 -5.17
N VAL A 56 -2.60 -11.35 -5.18
CA VAL A 56 -2.02 -10.16 -5.82
C VAL A 56 -0.93 -10.58 -6.79
N TYR A 57 -1.01 -10.07 -8.01
CA TYR A 57 0.07 -10.14 -8.99
C TYR A 57 0.78 -8.79 -9.01
N SER A 58 2.10 -8.80 -8.87
CA SER A 58 2.89 -7.58 -8.86
C SER A 58 4.31 -7.84 -9.35
N ASP A 59 4.93 -6.81 -9.90
CA ASP A 59 6.33 -6.73 -10.29
C ASP A 59 7.19 -5.91 -9.29
N THR A 60 6.62 -5.52 -8.14
CA THR A 60 7.30 -4.69 -7.13
C THR A 60 8.07 -5.49 -6.05
N SER A 61 8.51 -4.83 -4.98
CA SER A 61 9.13 -5.51 -3.83
C SER A 61 8.18 -6.50 -3.17
N ARG A 62 8.61 -7.77 -3.06
CA ARG A 62 7.89 -8.82 -2.31
C ARG A 62 7.55 -8.37 -0.88
N HIS A 63 8.48 -7.68 -0.21
CA HIS A 63 8.26 -7.20 1.15
C HIS A 63 7.05 -6.24 1.23
N ASN A 64 6.95 -5.31 0.28
CA ASN A 64 5.84 -4.34 0.24
C ASN A 64 4.51 -5.06 -0.05
N VAL A 65 4.51 -6.04 -0.96
CA VAL A 65 3.31 -6.83 -1.27
C VAL A 65 2.88 -7.67 -0.07
N PHE A 66 3.82 -8.26 0.68
CA PHE A 66 3.50 -8.99 1.92
C PHE A 66 2.90 -8.08 2.99
N GLN A 67 3.47 -6.87 3.18
CA GLN A 67 2.89 -5.90 4.12
C GLN A 67 1.48 -5.47 3.69
N LEU A 68 1.27 -5.24 2.39
CA LEU A 68 -0.04 -4.91 1.83
C LEU A 68 -1.06 -6.03 2.10
N LEU A 69 -0.74 -7.27 1.72
CA LEU A 69 -1.62 -8.42 1.93
C LEU A 69 -1.98 -8.58 3.41
N ASN A 70 -1.01 -8.47 4.32
CA ASN A 70 -1.26 -8.55 5.76
C ASN A 70 -2.20 -7.44 6.26
N ASN A 71 -2.09 -6.22 5.73
CA ASN A 71 -3.00 -5.13 6.09
C ASN A 71 -4.42 -5.36 5.54
N MET A 72 -4.54 -5.91 4.32
CA MET A 72 -5.83 -6.26 3.73
C MET A 72 -6.53 -7.37 4.50
N GLU A 73 -5.81 -8.41 4.93
CA GLU A 73 -6.35 -9.47 5.78
C GLU A 73 -6.86 -8.92 7.13
N ARG A 74 -6.09 -8.04 7.77
CA ARG A 74 -6.51 -7.38 9.02
C ARG A 74 -7.78 -6.55 8.82
N LEU A 75 -7.85 -5.82 7.71
CA LEU A 75 -9.03 -5.02 7.38
C LEU A 75 -10.25 -5.93 7.12
N ASP A 76 -10.10 -6.98 6.34
CA ASP A 76 -11.17 -7.96 6.08
C ASP A 76 -11.68 -8.58 7.38
N PHE A 77 -10.78 -8.99 8.27
CA PHE A 77 -11.14 -9.49 9.59
C PHE A 77 -11.94 -8.46 10.40
N MET A 78 -11.49 -7.20 10.44
CA MET A 78 -12.21 -6.13 11.14
C MET A 78 -13.60 -5.91 10.56
N LEU A 79 -13.71 -5.81 9.24
CA LEU A 79 -14.99 -5.60 8.56
C LEU A 79 -15.95 -6.74 8.91
N ARG A 80 -15.51 -7.99 8.82
CA ARG A 80 -16.33 -9.16 9.20
C ARG A 80 -16.77 -9.14 10.66
N ALA A 81 -15.95 -8.60 11.57
CA ALA A 81 -16.35 -8.46 12.97
C ALA A 81 -17.47 -7.44 13.14
N TYR A 82 -17.42 -6.31 12.42
CA TYR A 82 -18.38 -5.21 12.55
C TYR A 82 -19.64 -5.35 11.68
N THR A 83 -19.59 -6.16 10.61
CA THR A 83 -20.74 -6.38 9.73
C THR A 83 -21.53 -7.65 10.08
N LYS A 84 -21.19 -8.32 11.19
CA LYS A 84 -22.01 -9.43 11.69
C LYS A 84 -23.38 -8.89 12.13
N PRO A 85 -24.49 -9.47 11.64
CA PRO A 85 -25.80 -9.10 12.14
C PRO A 85 -25.89 -9.40 13.63
N TYR A 86 -26.40 -8.44 14.41
CA TYR A 86 -26.80 -8.68 15.79
C TYR A 86 -28.03 -9.60 15.75
N LEU A 87 -27.84 -10.88 16.09
CA LEU A 87 -28.92 -11.84 16.32
C LEU A 87 -29.39 -11.76 17.77
#